data_AF-A0A937JEE6-F1
#
_entry.id   AF-A0A937JEE6-F1
#
_cell.length_a   1.000
_cell.length_b   1.000
_cell.length_c   1.000
_cell.angle_alpha   90.00
_cell.angle_beta   90.00
_cell.angle_gamma   90.00
#
_symmetry.space_group_name_H-M   'P 1'
#
loop_
_entity.id
_entity.type
_entity.pdbx_description
1 polymer ?
#
loop_
_entity_poly.entity_id
_entity_poly.type
_entity_poly.pdbx_seq_one_letter_code
_entity_poly.pdbx_strand_id
1 'polypeptide(L)' 'ELIKAFMDSIPIGRPGQAEDVANLVMFLLSPEGSYIAGSTLFIDGAHDAMMRPDASM' A
#
# COMPACT_ATOMS: atom_id res chain seq x y z
N GLU A 1 -22.61 1.08 -9.90
CA GLU A 1 -21.74 0.22 -10.73
C GLU A 1 -20.25 0.52 -10.57
N LEU A 2 -19.72 1.66 -11.05
CA LEU A 2 -18.26 1.90 -11.06
C LEU A 2 -17.58 1.90 -9.68
N ILE A 3 -18.16 2.55 -8.68
CA ILE A 3 -17.61 2.57 -7.31
C ILE A 3 -17.58 1.15 -6.72
N LYS A 4 -18.60 0.34 -7.00
CA LYS A 4 -18.67 -1.05 -6.54
C LYS A 4 -17.61 -1.91 -7.24
N ALA A 5 -17.51 -1.81 -8.56
CA ALA A 5 -16.48 -2.51 -9.33
C ALA A 5 -15.05 -2.12 -8.92
N PHE A 6 -14.85 -0.86 -8.54
CA PHE A 6 -13.59 -0.41 -7.94
C PHE A 6 -13.35 -1.04 -6.57
N MET A 7 -14.33 -1.03 -5.66
CA MET A 7 -14.18 -1.68 -4.35
C MET A 7 -13.88 -3.18 -4.48
N ASP A 8 -14.56 -3.86 -5.41
CA ASP A 8 -14.37 -5.30 -5.66
C ASP A 8 -13.01 -5.63 -6.29
N SER A 9 -12.32 -4.64 -6.89
CA SER A 9 -11.00 -4.85 -7.49
C SER A 9 -9.85 -4.69 -6.50
N ILE A 10 -10.09 -4.15 -5.29
CA ILE A 10 -9.07 -3.95 -4.27
C ILE A 10 -8.73 -5.30 -3.61
N PRO A 11 -7.49 -5.80 -3.70
CA PRO A 11 -7.14 -7.13 -3.18
C PRO A 11 -7.33 -7.29 -1.67
N ILE A 12 -7.07 -6.25 -0.90
CA ILE A 12 -7.31 -6.21 0.56
C ILE A 12 -8.82 -6.11 0.91
N GLY A 13 -9.70 -5.90 -0.07
CA GLY A 13 -11.16 -5.97 0.10
C GLY A 13 -11.80 -4.75 0.75
N ARG A 14 -11.07 -3.63 0.88
CA ARG A 14 -11.62 -2.36 1.38
C ARG A 14 -10.94 -1.15 0.74
N PRO A 15 -11.63 0.00 0.64
CA PRO A 15 -10.96 1.26 0.30
C PRO A 15 -9.88 1.61 1.32
N GLY A 16 -8.83 2.26 0.82
CA GLY A 16 -7.81 2.90 1.66
C GLY A 16 -8.41 4.06 2.43
N GLN A 17 -7.87 4.29 3.62
CA GLN A 17 -8.21 5.40 4.49
C GLN A 17 -6.97 6.28 4.72
N ALA A 18 -7.16 7.51 5.20
CA ALA A 18 -6.05 8.42 5.47
C ALA A 18 -5.06 7.81 6.48
N GLU A 19 -5.57 7.02 7.42
CA GLU A 19 -4.80 6.33 8.44
C GLU A 19 -3.84 5.29 7.86
N ASP A 20 -4.15 4.65 6.72
CA ASP A 20 -3.25 3.69 6.09
C ASP A 20 -1.93 4.35 5.67
N VAL A 21 -2.02 5.58 5.14
CA VAL A 21 -0.85 6.38 4.76
C VAL A 21 -0.16 6.94 6.00
N ALA A 22 -0.93 7.51 6.94
CA ALA A 22 -0.39 8.11 8.15
C ALA A 22 0.40 7.09 8.99
N ASN A 23 -0.08 5.85 9.10
CA ASN A 23 0.58 4.80 9.86
C ASN A 23 1.95 4.44 9.28
N LEU A 24 2.09 4.34 7.95
CA LEU A 24 3.41 4.11 7.35
C LEU A 24 4.34 5.29 7.60
N VAL A 25 3.86 6.53 7.43
CA VAL A 25 4.66 7.73 7.68
C VAL A 25 5.12 7.78 9.14
N MET A 26 4.24 7.48 10.09
CA MET A 26 4.57 7.42 11.52
C MET A 26 5.65 6.36 11.80
N PHE A 27 5.56 5.19 11.18
CA PHE A 27 6.61 4.16 11.27
C PHE A 27 7.93 4.63 10.66
N LEU A 28 7.93 5.23 9.48
CA LEU A 28 9.16 5.73 8.83
C LEU A 28 9.85 6.85 9.63
N LEU A 29 9.08 7.65 10.37
CA LEU A 29 9.61 8.70 11.25
C LEU A 29 10.03 8.18 12.64
N SER A 30 9.73 6.93 12.97
CA SER A 30 10.14 6.30 14.23
C SER A 30 11.59 5.81 14.18
N PRO A 31 12.23 5.54 15.33
CA PRO A 31 13.55 4.92 15.38
C PRO A 31 13.65 3.59 14.60
N GLU A 32 12.56 2.83 14.57
CA GLU A 32 12.45 1.55 13.87
C GLU A 32 12.57 1.69 12.35
N GLY A 33 12.20 2.85 11.80
CA GLY A 33 12.32 3.17 10.37
C GLY A 33 13.71 3.67 9.93
N SER A 34 14.65 3.83 10.85
CA SER A 34 15.90 4.59 10.63
C SER A 34 16.83 4.09 9.53
N TYR A 35 16.69 2.83 9.10
CA TYR A 35 17.49 2.25 8.01
C TYR A 35 16.76 2.17 6.67
N ILE A 36 15.49 2.59 6.62
CA ILE A 36 14.69 2.58 5.39
C ILE A 36 14.94 3.88 4.64
N ALA A 37 15.69 3.80 3.54
CA ALA A 37 15.99 4.93 2.68
C ALA A 37 16.04 4.50 1.20
N GLY A 38 15.78 5.46 0.29
CA GLY A 38 15.88 5.23 -1.16
C GLY A 38 14.87 4.22 -1.74
N SER A 39 13.81 3.91 -0.99
CA SER A 39 12.83 2.89 -1.35
C SER A 39 11.47 3.51 -1.68
N THR A 40 10.74 2.90 -2.62
CA THR A 40 9.33 3.21 -2.89
C THR A 40 8.46 2.15 -2.22
N LEU A 41 7.51 2.58 -1.40
CA LEU A 41 6.56 1.72 -0.71
C LEU A 41 5.14 2.04 -1.16
N PHE A 42 4.37 1.02 -1.58
CA PHE A 42 2.99 1.18 -2.04
C PHE A 42 2.00 1.01 -0.89
N ILE A 43 1.00 1.90 -0.83
CA ILE A 43 -0.09 1.88 0.16
C ILE A 43 -1.42 1.89 -0.59
N ASP A 44 -1.68 0.84 -1.35
CA ASP A 44 -2.74 0.82 -2.37
C ASP A 44 -3.66 -0.41 -2.27
N GLY A 45 -3.67 -1.10 -1.13
CA GLY A 45 -4.47 -2.31 -0.98
C GLY A 45 -3.95 -3.52 -1.76
N ALA A 46 -2.68 -3.50 -2.18
CA ALA A 46 -1.98 -4.50 -2.99
C ALA A 46 -2.31 -4.50 -4.49
N HIS A 47 -2.82 -3.38 -5.02
CA HIS A 47 -3.05 -3.23 -6.46
C HIS A 47 -1.76 -3.38 -7.27
N ASP A 48 -0.67 -2.73 -6.84
CA ASP A 48 0.62 -2.82 -7.54
C ASP A 48 1.16 -4.25 -7.55
N ALA A 49 1.06 -4.96 -6.42
CA ALA A 49 1.50 -6.34 -6.29
C ALA A 49 0.73 -7.30 -7.22
N MET A 50 -0.58 -7.10 -7.40
CA MET A 50 -1.38 -7.88 -8.35
C MET A 50 -0.96 -7.66 -9.80
N MET A 51 -0.50 -6.46 -10.14
CA MET A 51 -0.06 -6.10 -11.50
C MET A 51 1.38 -6.59 -11.79
N ARG A 52 2.13 -7.00 -10.77
CA ARG A 52 3.49 -7.57 -10.89
C ARG A 52 3.60 -8.92 -10.19
N PRO A 53 2.95 -9.97 -10.72
CA PRO A 53 2.96 -11.31 -10.11
C PRO A 53 4.36 -11.95 -10.08
N ASP A 54 5.30 -11.42 -10.86
CA ASP A 54 6.68 -11.89 -11.03
C ASP A 54 7.71 -10.86 -10.57
N ALA A 55 7.50 -10.20 -9.43
CA ALA A 55 8.57 -9.50 -8.72
C ALA A 55 9.65 -10.48 -8.19
N SER A 56 10.12 -11.40 -9.03
CA SER A 56 11.42 -12.02 -8.90
C SER A 56 12.46 -10.91 -9.06
N MET A 57 12.92 -10.45 -7.90
CA MET A 57 14.33 -10.14 -7.72
C MET A 57 15.20 -11.32 -8.19
#